data_AF-A0A2T2N9C0-F1
#
_entry.id   AF-A0A2T2N9C0-F1
#
_cell.length_a   1.000
_cell.length_b   1.000
_cell.length_c   1.000
_cell.angle_alpha   90.00
_cell.angle_beta   90.00
_cell.angle_gamma   90.00
#
_symmetry.space_group_name_H-M   'P 1'
#
loop_
_entity.id
_entity.type
_entity.pdbx_description
1 polymer ?
#
loop_
_entity_poly.entity_id
_entity_poly.type
_entity_poly.pdbx_seq_one_letter_code
_entity_poly.pdbx_strand_id
1 'polypeptide(L)'
;MALFLTCKRMYADVMRFMADATAFEVYDLESLRMLQSGVIATRLTSHSTFTECVLPSLKELRITLKFPLSAYEEMEILVDITGSQSPMIDSLISSWMQLGSAVEGLGQLKRLQVWLDHEETCSWSVVNERAALSPVLEISNNRDLDIYLNLPKIPPNMIHTERHYNENDENLSLSISRRHRQRVHGVDAGGGSIKEKFKPDLLESDILSEKRVEKIA
;
A
#
# COMPACT_ATOMS: atom_id res chain seq x y z
N MET A 1 -38.49 -20.74 11.62
CA MET A 1 -37.07 -21.00 11.25
C MET A 1 -36.78 -20.79 9.76
N ALA A 2 -37.68 -21.11 8.82
CA ALA A 2 -37.45 -20.92 7.38
C ALA A 2 -37.14 -19.46 6.96
N LEU A 3 -37.89 -18.48 7.48
CA LEU A 3 -37.68 -17.06 7.14
C LEU A 3 -36.26 -16.56 7.48
N PHE A 4 -35.76 -16.91 8.68
CA PHE A 4 -34.44 -16.49 9.16
C PHE A 4 -33.31 -17.09 8.30
N LEU A 5 -33.45 -18.35 7.88
CA LEU A 5 -32.50 -19.01 6.99
C LEU A 5 -32.48 -18.36 5.60
N THR A 6 -33.64 -18.03 5.05
CA THR A 6 -33.75 -17.31 3.77
C THR A 6 -33.12 -15.92 3.85
N CYS A 7 -33.40 -15.15 4.90
CA CYS A 7 -32.79 -13.84 5.11
C CYS A 7 -31.26 -13.94 5.23
N LYS A 8 -30.73 -14.91 5.98
CA LYS A 8 -29.28 -15.13 6.11
C LYS A 8 -28.63 -15.46 4.76
N ARG A 9 -29.28 -16.30 3.94
CA ARG A 9 -28.79 -16.66 2.60
C ARG A 9 -28.79 -15.47 1.66
N MET A 10 -29.91 -14.74 1.58
CA MET A 10 -30.01 -13.53 0.77
C MET A 10 -28.96 -12.49 1.17
N TYR A 11 -28.76 -12.29 2.47
CA TYR A 11 -27.71 -11.41 2.98
C TYR A 11 -26.32 -11.86 2.54
N ALA A 12 -25.99 -13.14 2.70
CA ALA A 12 -24.70 -13.67 2.25
C ALA A 12 -24.50 -13.51 0.73
N ASP A 13 -25.54 -13.72 -0.07
CA ASP A 13 -25.49 -13.56 -1.52
C ASP A 13 -25.27 -12.09 -1.93
N VAL A 14 -25.93 -11.14 -1.25
CA VAL A 14 -25.68 -9.70 -1.43
C VAL A 14 -24.25 -9.33 -1.04
N MET A 15 -23.76 -9.83 0.11
CA MET A 15 -22.39 -9.54 0.56
C MET A 15 -21.34 -10.08 -0.42
N ARG A 16 -21.52 -11.29 -0.96
CA ARG A 16 -20.65 -11.85 -2.00
C ARG A 16 -20.68 -11.01 -3.27
N PHE A 17 -21.87 -10.62 -3.73
CA PHE A 17 -22.02 -9.77 -4.90
C PHE A 17 -21.32 -8.42 -4.72
N MET A 18 -21.45 -7.80 -3.55
CA MET A 18 -20.74 -6.57 -3.24
C MET A 18 -19.22 -6.76 -3.22
N ALA A 19 -18.73 -7.83 -2.58
CA ALA A 19 -17.30 -8.15 -2.52
C ALA A 19 -16.71 -8.39 -3.92
N ASP A 20 -17.51 -8.94 -4.83
CA ASP A 20 -17.13 -9.18 -6.22
C ASP A 20 -17.05 -7.89 -7.06
N ALA A 21 -17.96 -6.95 -6.78
CA ALA A 21 -18.16 -5.74 -7.56
C ALA A 21 -17.36 -4.52 -7.05
N THR A 22 -16.84 -4.57 -5.82
CA THR A 22 -16.19 -3.43 -5.17
C THR A 22 -14.74 -3.73 -4.81
N ALA A 23 -13.92 -2.68 -4.78
CA ALA A 23 -12.59 -2.75 -4.23
C ALA A 23 -12.65 -2.65 -2.70
N PHE A 24 -11.91 -3.52 -2.01
CA PHE A 24 -11.75 -3.42 -0.56
C PHE A 24 -10.60 -2.48 -0.23
N GLU A 25 -10.85 -1.47 0.59
CA GLU A 25 -9.89 -0.41 0.91
C GLU A 25 -9.29 -0.64 2.32
N VAL A 26 -7.97 -0.52 2.41
CA VAL A 26 -7.19 -0.62 3.65
C VAL A 26 -6.37 0.66 3.81
N TYR A 27 -6.58 1.37 4.92
CA TYR A 27 -5.93 2.66 5.18
C TYR A 27 -4.90 2.62 6.31
N ASP A 28 -4.81 1.49 7.01
CA ASP A 28 -3.97 1.35 8.19
C ASP A 28 -3.50 -0.11 8.37
N LEU A 29 -2.42 -0.27 9.13
CA LEU A 29 -1.78 -1.56 9.35
C LEU A 29 -2.60 -2.48 10.25
N GLU A 30 -3.47 -1.93 11.10
CA GLU A 30 -4.35 -2.73 11.96
C GLU A 30 -5.40 -3.44 11.10
N SER A 31 -6.01 -2.73 10.15
CA SER A 31 -6.91 -3.30 9.14
C SER A 31 -6.22 -4.39 8.32
N LEU A 32 -4.95 -4.19 7.95
CA LEU A 32 -4.16 -5.22 7.25
C LEU A 32 -3.91 -6.44 8.14
N ARG A 33 -3.57 -6.25 9.42
CA ARG A 33 -3.41 -7.30 10.42
C ARG A 33 -4.69 -8.10 10.62
N MET A 34 -5.83 -7.42 10.59
CA MET A 34 -7.15 -8.04 10.68
C MET A 34 -7.46 -8.89 9.44
N LEU A 35 -6.99 -8.51 8.25
CA LEU A 35 -7.09 -9.36 7.06
C LEU A 35 -6.29 -10.66 7.24
N GLN A 36 -5.05 -10.56 7.73
CA GLN A 36 -4.21 -11.73 8.04
C GLN A 36 -4.88 -12.65 9.07
N SER A 37 -5.34 -12.06 10.17
CA SER A 37 -6.00 -12.79 11.26
C SER A 37 -7.34 -13.37 10.82
N GLY A 38 -8.11 -12.67 9.98
CA GLY A 38 -9.38 -13.13 9.43
C GLY A 38 -9.19 -14.31 8.49
N VAL A 39 -8.18 -14.27 7.63
CA VAL A 39 -7.74 -15.40 6.80
C VAL A 39 -7.37 -16.60 7.68
N ILE A 40 -6.60 -16.39 8.75
CA ILE A 40 -6.22 -17.46 9.67
C ILE A 40 -7.43 -17.98 10.47
N ALA A 41 -8.31 -17.11 10.93
CA ALA A 41 -9.48 -17.42 11.76
C ALA A 41 -10.59 -18.13 10.97
N THR A 42 -10.69 -17.94 9.64
CA THR A 42 -11.56 -18.77 8.79
C THR A 42 -11.25 -20.26 8.93
N ARG A 43 -10.04 -20.62 9.39
CA ARG A 43 -9.62 -22.00 9.62
C ARG A 43 -9.93 -22.51 11.03
N LEU A 44 -10.21 -21.64 12.03
CA LEU A 44 -10.10 -22.00 13.46
C LEU A 44 -11.18 -21.46 14.42
N THR A 45 -12.35 -20.99 13.94
CA THR A 45 -13.55 -20.60 14.73
C THR A 45 -13.69 -19.12 15.14
N SER A 46 -14.52 -18.39 14.39
CA SER A 46 -15.55 -17.42 14.85
C SER A 46 -16.09 -16.72 13.58
N HIS A 47 -17.38 -16.88 13.33
CA HIS A 47 -17.99 -16.72 12.01
C HIS A 47 -18.56 -15.31 11.81
N SER A 48 -17.70 -14.34 11.51
CA SER A 48 -18.17 -13.07 10.96
C SER A 48 -18.60 -13.28 9.50
N THR A 49 -19.73 -12.69 9.07
CA THR A 49 -20.15 -12.81 7.67
C THR A 49 -19.13 -12.20 6.71
N PHE A 50 -18.30 -11.27 7.21
CA PHE A 50 -17.20 -10.68 6.48
C PHE A 50 -16.12 -11.72 6.12
N THR A 51 -15.63 -12.49 7.09
CA THR A 51 -14.60 -13.51 6.84
C THR A 51 -15.12 -14.68 5.99
N GLU A 52 -16.40 -15.05 6.13
CA GLU A 52 -17.00 -16.17 5.40
C GLU A 52 -17.42 -15.84 3.97
N CYS A 53 -17.91 -14.62 3.72
CA CYS A 53 -18.54 -14.27 2.44
C CYS A 53 -17.75 -13.20 1.67
N VAL A 54 -17.12 -12.25 2.34
CA VAL A 54 -16.45 -11.13 1.66
C VAL A 54 -15.05 -11.54 1.26
N LEU A 55 -14.19 -11.93 2.21
CA LEU A 55 -12.77 -12.23 1.92
C LEU A 55 -12.55 -13.25 0.79
N PRO A 56 -13.28 -14.39 0.73
CA PRO A 56 -13.09 -15.36 -0.34
C PRO A 56 -13.55 -14.87 -1.71
N SER A 57 -14.39 -13.84 -1.77
CA SER A 57 -14.97 -13.26 -2.98
C SER A 57 -14.31 -11.95 -3.41
N LEU A 58 -13.32 -11.45 -2.66
CA LEU A 58 -12.60 -10.23 -3.02
C LEU A 58 -11.77 -10.44 -4.28
N LYS A 59 -12.05 -9.61 -5.30
CA LYS A 59 -11.27 -9.55 -6.54
C LYS A 59 -10.28 -8.40 -6.59
N GLU A 60 -10.51 -7.34 -5.82
CA GLU A 60 -9.66 -6.15 -5.81
C GLU A 60 -9.40 -5.66 -4.38
N LEU A 61 -8.12 -5.47 -4.06
CA LEU A 61 -7.64 -4.93 -2.79
C LEU A 61 -6.87 -3.64 -3.07
N ARG A 62 -7.21 -2.58 -2.34
CA ARG A 62 -6.55 -1.28 -2.40
C ARG A 62 -5.98 -0.96 -1.04
N ILE A 63 -4.70 -0.70 -0.99
CA ILE A 63 -3.97 -0.39 0.23
C ILE A 63 -3.43 1.03 0.08
N THR A 64 -3.83 1.94 0.94
CA THR A 64 -3.34 3.32 0.98
C THR A 64 -2.74 3.59 2.35
N LEU A 65 -1.41 3.62 2.44
CA LEU A 65 -0.71 3.78 3.70
C LEU A 65 0.18 5.01 3.67
N LYS A 66 0.20 5.71 4.81
CA LYS A 66 1.19 6.74 5.13
C LYS A 66 1.96 6.27 6.35
N PHE A 67 3.27 6.22 6.24
CA PHE A 67 4.12 5.79 7.33
C PHE A 67 4.98 6.96 7.83
N PRO A 68 5.32 7.02 9.13
CA PRO A 68 6.44 7.86 9.56
C PRO A 68 7.75 7.33 8.94
N LEU A 69 8.74 8.21 8.72
CA LEU A 69 10.02 7.81 8.14
C LEU A 69 10.73 6.72 8.95
N SER A 70 10.60 6.74 10.28
CA SER A 70 11.18 5.71 11.14
C SER A 70 10.68 4.30 10.80
N ALA A 71 9.44 4.17 10.31
CA ALA A 71 8.92 2.87 9.90
C ALA A 71 9.57 2.37 8.60
N TYR A 72 9.94 3.27 7.68
CA TYR A 72 10.72 2.88 6.50
C TYR A 72 12.15 2.46 6.87
N GLU A 73 12.78 3.17 7.81
CA GLU A 73 14.09 2.78 8.35
C GLU A 73 14.05 1.39 9.01
N GLU A 74 12.99 1.09 9.76
CA GLU A 74 12.77 -0.25 10.32
C GLU A 74 12.59 -1.32 9.24
N MET A 75 11.89 -1.03 8.13
CA MET A 75 11.78 -1.96 7.00
C MET A 75 13.12 -2.23 6.33
N GLU A 76 13.97 -1.21 6.17
CA GLU A 76 15.34 -1.37 5.64
C GLU A 76 16.16 -2.34 6.50
N ILE A 77 16.13 -2.15 7.82
CA ILE A 77 16.82 -3.01 8.78
C ILE A 77 16.29 -4.45 8.71
N LEU A 78 14.97 -4.64 8.61
CA LEU A 78 14.36 -5.97 8.54
C LEU A 78 14.78 -6.74 7.29
N VAL A 79 14.83 -6.10 6.13
CA VAL A 79 15.27 -6.74 4.88
C VAL A 79 16.73 -7.20 5.01
N ASP A 80 17.61 -6.38 5.59
CA ASP A 80 19.01 -6.75 5.82
C ASP A 80 19.15 -7.92 6.81
N ILE A 81 18.29 -7.99 7.83
CA ILE A 81 18.31 -9.06 8.86
C ILE A 81 17.73 -10.38 8.34
N THR A 82 16.83 -10.39 7.36
CA THR A 82 16.17 -11.64 6.88
C THR A 82 17.11 -12.70 6.27
N GLY A 83 18.42 -12.41 6.10
CA GLY A 83 19.46 -13.44 5.92
C GLY A 83 19.81 -14.26 7.17
N SER A 84 19.40 -13.81 8.37
CA SER A 84 19.70 -14.40 9.67
C SER A 84 18.57 -14.12 10.67
N GLN A 85 17.58 -15.02 10.74
CA GLN A 85 16.54 -15.14 11.78
C GLN A 85 15.92 -13.84 12.30
N SER A 86 14.72 -13.53 11.79
CA SER A 86 13.88 -12.41 12.22
C SER A 86 13.60 -12.45 13.74
N PRO A 87 13.96 -11.41 14.51
CA PRO A 87 13.46 -11.26 15.87
C PRO A 87 11.95 -11.03 15.82
N MET A 88 11.26 -11.65 16.77
CA MET A 88 9.82 -11.56 17.02
C MET A 88 9.42 -10.12 17.39
N ILE A 89 9.38 -9.22 16.40
CA ILE A 89 8.94 -7.85 16.59
C ILE A 89 7.44 -7.81 16.28
N ASP A 90 6.63 -7.78 17.34
CA ASP A 90 5.20 -7.43 17.32
C ASP A 90 5.01 -5.94 16.97
N SER A 91 5.59 -5.48 15.86
CA SER A 91 5.35 -4.15 15.32
C SER A 91 4.26 -4.21 14.27
N LEU A 92 3.48 -3.14 14.13
CA LEU A 92 2.51 -2.98 13.04
C LEU A 92 3.17 -3.12 11.65
N ILE A 93 4.46 -2.84 11.56
CA ILE A 93 5.27 -3.02 10.35
C ILE A 93 5.38 -4.50 9.96
N SER A 94 5.36 -5.42 10.93
CA SER A 94 5.33 -6.86 10.63
C SER A 94 4.10 -7.25 9.79
N SER A 95 2.95 -6.57 9.97
CA SER A 95 1.76 -6.79 9.15
C SER A 95 1.98 -6.37 7.71
N TRP A 96 2.73 -5.30 7.45
CA TRP A 96 3.17 -4.94 6.09
C TRP A 96 4.16 -5.96 5.52
N MET A 97 5.15 -6.37 6.32
CA MET A 97 6.14 -7.37 5.88
C MET A 97 5.51 -8.75 5.59
N GLN A 98 4.39 -9.07 6.24
CA GLN A 98 3.61 -10.29 6.01
C GLN A 98 2.46 -10.09 5.02
N LEU A 99 2.51 -9.05 4.18
CA LEU A 99 1.48 -8.78 3.17
C LEU A 99 1.22 -10.01 2.28
N GLY A 100 2.27 -10.77 1.94
CA GLY A 100 2.16 -11.99 1.14
C GLY A 100 1.16 -12.99 1.72
N SER A 101 1.31 -13.31 3.01
CA SER A 101 0.40 -14.23 3.72
C SER A 101 -1.04 -13.70 3.78
N ALA A 102 -1.23 -12.38 3.89
CA ALA A 102 -2.56 -11.77 3.84
C ALA A 102 -3.21 -12.00 2.47
N VAL A 103 -2.46 -11.74 1.40
CA VAL A 103 -2.92 -11.82 0.01
C VAL A 103 -3.15 -13.26 -0.43
N GLU A 104 -2.32 -14.21 0.00
CA GLU A 104 -2.51 -15.65 -0.24
C GLU A 104 -3.87 -16.15 0.25
N GLY A 105 -4.36 -15.61 1.38
CA GLY A 105 -5.68 -15.90 1.91
C GLY A 105 -6.84 -15.44 1.03
N LEU A 106 -6.61 -14.46 0.16
CA LEU A 106 -7.60 -13.89 -0.75
C LEU A 106 -7.58 -14.67 -2.07
N GLY A 107 -8.19 -15.87 -2.06
CA GLY A 107 -8.11 -16.83 -3.16
C GLY A 107 -8.56 -16.31 -4.53
N GLN A 108 -9.53 -15.37 -4.56
CA GLN A 108 -10.08 -14.79 -5.79
C GLN A 108 -9.47 -13.44 -6.17
N LEU A 109 -8.46 -12.95 -5.43
CA LEU A 109 -7.85 -11.66 -5.70
C LEU A 109 -7.22 -11.64 -7.10
N LYS A 110 -7.55 -10.62 -7.88
CA LYS A 110 -7.06 -10.39 -9.25
C LYS A 110 -6.29 -9.10 -9.39
N ARG A 111 -6.61 -8.09 -8.58
CA ARG A 111 -5.96 -6.78 -8.60
C ARG A 111 -5.51 -6.37 -7.20
N LEU A 112 -4.29 -5.89 -7.08
CA LEU A 112 -3.74 -5.28 -5.89
C LEU A 112 -3.23 -3.89 -6.25
N GLN A 113 -3.84 -2.87 -5.66
CA GLN A 113 -3.36 -1.49 -5.76
C GLN A 113 -2.72 -1.07 -4.45
N VAL A 114 -1.51 -0.53 -4.51
CA VAL A 114 -0.80 -0.04 -3.33
C VAL A 114 -0.42 1.42 -3.54
N TRP A 115 -0.80 2.26 -2.59
CA TRP A 115 -0.44 3.67 -2.51
C TRP A 115 0.39 3.85 -1.24
N LEU A 116 1.65 4.24 -1.40
CA LEU A 116 2.55 4.52 -0.29
C LEU A 116 2.91 6.00 -0.26
N ASP A 117 3.04 6.54 0.95
CA ASP A 117 3.55 7.89 1.22
C ASP A 117 4.17 7.92 2.63
N HIS A 118 4.84 9.02 2.97
CA HIS A 118 5.29 9.27 4.33
C HIS A 118 4.69 10.56 4.90
N GLU A 119 4.72 10.73 6.23
CA GLU A 119 4.06 11.83 6.92
C GLU A 119 4.83 13.16 6.86
N GLU A 120 6.14 13.06 6.68
CA GLU A 120 7.09 14.16 6.74
C GLU A 120 7.09 14.99 5.44
N THR A 121 7.51 16.25 5.56
CA THR A 121 7.48 17.19 4.44
C THR A 121 8.70 17.14 3.51
N CYS A 122 9.68 16.27 3.78
CA CYS A 122 10.85 16.12 2.91
C CYS A 122 10.54 15.26 1.68
N SER A 123 11.38 15.33 0.65
CA SER A 123 11.25 14.52 -0.57
C SER A 123 11.20 13.02 -0.26
N TRP A 124 10.44 12.28 -1.08
CA TRP A 124 10.36 10.81 -1.05
C TRP A 124 11.69 10.11 -1.36
N SER A 125 12.68 10.83 -1.91
CA SER A 125 14.02 10.33 -2.20
C SER A 125 14.79 9.79 -0.97
N VAL A 126 14.31 10.05 0.24
CA VAL A 126 14.92 9.51 1.47
C VAL A 126 14.54 8.06 1.74
N VAL A 127 13.43 7.58 1.15
CA VAL A 127 12.86 6.25 1.36
C VAL A 127 13.55 5.22 0.46
N ASN A 128 14.03 4.11 1.04
CA ASN A 128 14.44 2.95 0.24
C ASN A 128 13.22 2.17 -0.24
N GLU A 129 12.78 2.46 -1.45
CA GLU A 129 11.63 1.80 -2.09
C GLU A 129 11.85 0.30 -2.26
N ARG A 130 13.08 -0.14 -2.54
CA ARG A 130 13.40 -1.56 -2.70
C ARG A 130 13.11 -2.34 -1.42
N ALA A 131 13.51 -1.80 -0.27
CA ALA A 131 13.18 -2.39 1.02
C ALA A 131 11.68 -2.32 1.31
N ALA A 132 11.07 -1.15 1.15
CA ALA A 132 9.65 -0.94 1.46
C ALA A 132 8.69 -1.80 0.60
N LEU A 133 9.06 -2.08 -0.65
CA LEU A 133 8.24 -2.84 -1.61
C LEU A 133 8.62 -4.31 -1.70
N SER A 134 9.63 -4.77 -0.96
CA SER A 134 10.04 -6.17 -0.92
C SER A 134 8.85 -7.14 -0.72
N PRO A 135 7.92 -6.90 0.22
CA PRO A 135 6.76 -7.79 0.40
C PRO A 135 5.82 -7.83 -0.82
N VAL A 136 5.72 -6.73 -1.58
CA VAL A 136 4.88 -6.67 -2.78
C VAL A 136 5.53 -7.42 -3.95
N LEU A 137 6.85 -7.34 -4.07
CA LEU A 137 7.61 -8.03 -5.11
C LEU A 137 7.61 -9.54 -4.91
N GLU A 138 7.63 -10.00 -3.66
CA GLU A 138 7.42 -11.42 -3.36
C GLU A 138 6.07 -11.91 -3.87
N ILE A 139 5.01 -11.11 -3.74
CA ILE A 139 3.68 -11.46 -4.25
C ILE A 139 3.67 -11.46 -5.78
N SER A 140 4.29 -10.46 -6.41
CA SER A 140 4.32 -10.29 -7.86
C SER A 140 5.03 -11.44 -8.58
N ASN A 141 5.99 -12.09 -7.91
CA ASN A 141 6.73 -13.23 -8.46
C ASN A 141 5.99 -14.57 -8.31
N ASN A 142 5.09 -14.68 -7.34
CA ASN A 142 4.46 -15.95 -6.95
C ASN A 142 3.02 -16.11 -7.45
N ARG A 143 2.42 -15.08 -8.05
CA ARG A 143 1.01 -15.10 -8.41
C ARG A 143 0.73 -14.32 -9.68
N ASP A 144 -0.21 -14.83 -10.48
CA ASP A 144 -0.82 -14.08 -11.58
C ASP A 144 -1.81 -13.06 -11.00
N LEU A 145 -1.26 -11.94 -10.53
CA LEU A 145 -1.97 -10.84 -9.90
C LEU A 145 -1.57 -9.54 -10.61
N ASP A 146 -2.55 -8.75 -11.01
CA ASP A 146 -2.30 -7.42 -11.57
C ASP A 146 -2.00 -6.45 -10.42
N ILE A 147 -0.73 -6.05 -10.32
CA ILE A 147 -0.23 -5.22 -9.23
C ILE A 147 0.10 -3.83 -9.76
N TYR A 148 -0.51 -2.83 -9.12
CA TYR A 148 -0.29 -1.43 -9.41
C TYR A 148 0.24 -0.69 -8.19
N LEU A 149 1.42 -0.10 -8.31
CA LEU A 149 2.05 0.74 -7.30
C LEU A 149 1.87 2.21 -7.65
N ASN A 150 1.38 2.99 -6.70
CA ASN A 150 1.36 4.45 -6.77
C ASN A 150 2.33 5.02 -5.75
N LEU A 151 3.44 5.56 -6.22
CA LEU A 151 4.52 6.09 -5.39
C LEU A 151 4.71 7.59 -5.66
N PRO A 152 5.23 8.35 -4.69
CA PRO A 152 5.64 9.72 -4.96
C PRO A 152 6.73 9.80 -6.03
N LYS A 153 6.73 10.91 -6.78
CA LYS A 153 7.78 11.28 -7.72
C LYS A 153 9.07 11.59 -6.96
N ILE A 154 10.19 11.13 -7.52
CA ILE A 154 11.54 11.41 -7.03
C ILE A 154 12.20 12.39 -8.02
N PRO A 155 12.84 13.46 -7.54
CA PRO A 155 13.67 14.32 -8.39
C PRO A 155 14.75 13.51 -9.13
N PRO A 156 14.96 13.69 -10.45
CA PRO A 156 15.91 12.87 -11.22
C PRO A 156 17.34 12.85 -10.66
N ASN A 157 17.79 13.94 -10.05
CA ASN A 157 19.10 14.08 -9.41
C ASN A 157 19.21 13.38 -8.03
N MET A 158 18.10 12.92 -7.46
CA MET A 158 18.03 12.20 -6.19
C MET A 158 17.63 10.73 -6.37
N ILE A 159 17.56 10.24 -7.61
CA ILE A 159 17.29 8.83 -7.89
C ILE A 159 18.58 8.02 -7.66
N HIS A 160 18.48 7.00 -6.81
CA HIS A 160 19.53 6.03 -6.56
C HIS A 160 19.03 4.66 -7.01
N THR A 161 19.65 4.05 -8.02
CA THR A 161 19.21 2.76 -8.59
C THR A 161 19.19 1.63 -7.56
N GLU A 162 20.07 1.69 -6.55
CA GLU A 162 20.14 0.72 -5.45
C GLU A 162 19.02 0.89 -4.40
N ARG A 163 18.29 2.01 -4.40
CA ARG A 163 17.22 2.28 -3.42
C ARG A 163 15.85 2.50 -4.06
N HIS A 164 15.82 2.97 -5.30
CA HIS A 164 14.60 3.41 -5.97
C HIS A 164 14.37 2.61 -7.26
N TYR A 165 13.09 2.40 -7.59
CA TYR A 165 12.70 1.81 -8.87
C TYR A 165 12.53 2.88 -9.94
N ASN A 166 12.89 2.57 -11.17
CA ASN A 166 12.55 3.44 -12.30
C ASN A 166 11.19 3.03 -12.88
N GLU A 167 10.45 3.99 -13.45
CA GLU A 167 9.18 3.69 -14.13
C GLU A 167 9.34 2.69 -15.29
N ASN A 168 10.53 2.62 -15.88
CA ASN A 168 10.88 1.77 -17.01
C ASN A 168 11.67 0.52 -16.62
N ASP A 169 11.60 0.06 -15.36
CA ASP A 169 12.21 -1.22 -14.99
C ASP A 169 11.43 -2.37 -15.63
N GLU A 170 11.82 -2.77 -16.84
CA GLU A 170 11.19 -3.84 -17.65
C GLU A 170 11.22 -5.22 -16.96
N ASN A 171 12.01 -5.37 -15.90
CA ASN A 171 12.16 -6.62 -15.16
C ASN A 171 11.07 -6.85 -14.10
N LEU A 172 10.16 -5.89 -13.90
CA LEU A 172 9.11 -5.98 -12.88
C LEU A 172 7.83 -6.60 -13.45
N SER A 173 7.29 -7.61 -12.76
CA SER A 173 5.95 -8.16 -13.02
C SER A 173 4.82 -7.27 -12.48
N LEU A 174 5.08 -5.98 -12.28
CA LEU A 174 4.14 -5.00 -11.73
C LEU A 174 4.28 -3.65 -12.41
N SER A 175 3.25 -2.81 -12.28
CA SER A 175 3.25 -1.45 -12.83
C SER A 175 3.52 -0.42 -11.73
N ILE A 176 4.40 0.55 -12.00
CA ILE A 176 4.67 1.68 -11.12
C ILE A 176 4.19 2.97 -11.77
N SER A 177 3.39 3.74 -11.05
CA SER A 177 3.00 5.09 -11.41
C SER A 177 3.50 6.08 -10.37
N ARG A 178 4.01 7.21 -10.84
CA ARG A 178 4.53 8.27 -9.97
C ARG A 178 3.56 9.45 -9.90
N ARG A 179 3.30 9.93 -8.69
CA ARG A 179 2.47 11.13 -8.43
C ARG A 179 3.26 12.22 -7.71
N HIS A 180 2.83 13.47 -7.83
CA HIS A 180 3.32 14.52 -6.94
C HIS A 180 2.65 14.41 -5.57
N ARG A 181 3.41 14.65 -4.49
CA ARG A 181 2.84 14.75 -3.15
C ARG A 181 2.18 16.12 -2.96
N GLN A 182 1.43 16.25 -1.88
CA GLN A 182 0.84 17.52 -1.48
C GLN A 182 1.96 18.54 -1.20
N ARG A 183 1.96 19.66 -1.94
CA ARG A 183 2.97 20.72 -1.84
C ARG A 183 2.52 21.92 -1.02
N VAL A 184 1.24 22.00 -0.67
CA VAL A 184 0.65 23.11 0.07
C VAL A 184 0.16 22.57 1.40
N HIS A 185 0.71 23.08 2.49
CA HIS A 185 0.36 22.66 3.85
C HIS A 185 -0.21 23.84 4.63
N GLY A 186 -1.28 23.60 5.40
CA GLY A 186 -1.72 24.54 6.41
C GLY A 186 -0.79 24.50 7.61
N VAL A 187 -0.29 25.66 8.04
CA VAL A 187 0.54 25.82 9.22
C VAL A 187 -0.17 26.78 10.17
N ASP A 188 -0.31 26.40 11.44
CA ASP A 188 -0.87 27.29 12.46
C ASP A 188 0.02 28.53 12.60
N ALA A 189 -0.59 29.69 12.39
CA ALA A 189 0.05 30.99 12.51
C ALA A 189 -0.18 31.65 13.88
N GLY A 190 -0.83 30.94 14.81
CA GLY A 190 -1.29 31.44 16.09
C GLY A 190 -2.68 32.06 16.01
N GLY A 191 -3.39 32.06 17.14
CA GLY A 191 -4.72 32.69 17.26
C GLY A 191 -5.82 32.01 16.44
N GLY A 192 -5.66 30.73 16.07
CA GLY A 192 -6.60 30.00 15.23
C GLY A 192 -6.51 30.34 13.74
N SER A 193 -5.50 31.12 13.32
CA SER A 193 -5.26 31.44 11.92
C SER A 193 -4.39 30.36 11.27
N ILE A 194 -4.82 29.83 10.12
CA ILE A 194 -4.01 28.92 9.30
C ILE A 194 -3.34 29.73 8.19
N LYS A 195 -2.02 29.60 8.04
CA LYS A 195 -1.27 30.12 6.88
C LYS A 195 -0.87 28.99 5.97
N GLU A 196 -0.99 29.20 4.67
CA GLU A 196 -0.48 28.26 3.68
C GLU A 196 1.04 28.34 3.61
N LYS A 197 1.69 27.19 3.65
CA LYS A 197 3.13 27.04 3.42
C LYS A 197 3.32 26.12 2.23
N PHE A 198 3.89 26.67 1.16
CA PHE A 198 4.32 25.90 0.01
C PHE A 198 5.67 25.22 0.30
N LYS A 199 5.73 23.91 0.09
CA LYS A 199 6.95 23.08 0.19
C LYS A 199 6.92 22.09 -0.98
N PRO A 200 7.65 22.36 -2.07
CA PRO A 200 7.75 21.41 -3.16
C PRO A 200 8.76 20.30 -2.81
N ASP A 201 8.47 19.06 -3.19
CA ASP A 201 9.47 17.97 -3.14
C ASP A 201 10.58 18.15 -4.20
N LEU A 202 10.29 18.93 -5.25
CA LEU A 202 11.18 19.23 -6.37
C LEU A 202 11.70 20.67 -6.26
N LEU A 203 12.98 20.90 -6.57
CA LEU A 203 13.49 22.25 -6.70
C LEU A 203 12.82 22.94 -7.91
N GLU A 204 12.64 24.26 -7.87
CA GLU A 204 12.05 25.01 -8.99
C GLU A 204 12.79 24.79 -10.32
N SER A 205 14.10 24.52 -10.26
CA SER A 205 14.93 24.15 -11.41
C SER A 205 14.46 22.86 -12.09
N ASP A 206 13.95 21.91 -11.32
CA ASP A 206 13.49 20.61 -11.82
C ASP A 206 12.07 20.71 -12.40
N ILE A 207 11.26 21.65 -11.89
CA ILE A 207 9.94 21.97 -12.45
C ILE A 207 10.08 22.71 -13.80
N LEU A 208 11.11 23.55 -13.93
CA LEU A 208 11.42 24.28 -15.16
C LEU A 208 11.97 23.37 -16.26
N SER A 209 12.70 22.30 -15.90
CA SER A 209 13.16 21.30 -16.87
C SER A 209 12.02 20.41 -17.37
N GLU A 210 11.09 19.97 -16.51
CA GLU A 210 9.87 19.22 -16.93
C GLU A 210 9.01 20.05 -17.91
N LYS A 211 8.74 21.33 -17.62
CA LYS A 211 7.98 22.22 -18.52
C LYS A 211 8.66 22.48 -19.87
N ARG A 212 9.97 22.27 -19.95
CA ARG A 212 10.73 22.43 -21.21
C ARG A 212 10.65 21.18 -22.07
N VAL A 213 10.53 20.00 -21.46
CA VAL A 213 10.34 18.72 -22.17
C VAL A 213 8.92 18.60 -22.71
N GLU A 214 7.89 19.00 -21.95
CA GLU A 214 6.49 18.99 -22.43
C GLU A 214 6.19 19.99 -23.56
N LYS A 215 7.03 21.01 -23.77
CA LYS A 215 6.90 21.96 -24.89
C LYS A 215 7.56 21.50 -26.19
N ILE A 216 8.27 20.37 -26.18
CA ILE A 216 9.04 19.85 -27.32
C ILE A 216 8.42 18.54 -27.86
N ALA A 217 7.36 18.03 -27.23
CA ALA A 217 6.49 16.95 -27.75
C ALA A 217 5.22 17.54 -28.39
#